data_AF-A0A927ITF8-F1
#
_entry.id   AF-A0A927ITF8-F1
#
_cell.length_a   1.000
_cell.length_b   1.000
_cell.length_c   1.000
_cell.angle_alpha   90.00
_cell.angle_beta   90.00
_cell.angle_gamma   90.00
#
_symmetry.space_group_name_H-M   'P 1'
#
loop_
_entity.id
_entity.type
_entity.pdbx_description
1 polymer ?
#
loop_
_entity_poly.entity_id
_entity_poly.type
_entity_poly.pdbx_seq_one_letter_code
_entity_poly.pdbx_strand_id
1 'polypeptide(L)'
;MRQGDKIALISLVAGFTVWSVGFVALYGLQALGCAYGWPTHRAVLILAYGILVAVLAVPAFWPLRSDGEASATLSVAALWANRAALGAGVLVFLPVTFTSTCV
;
A
#
# COMPACT_ATOMS: atom_id res chain seq x y z
N MET A 1 -20.17 -3.61 19.45
CA MET A 1 -19.57 -3.82 18.11
C MET A 1 -19.61 -5.31 17.79
N ARG A 2 -20.27 -5.72 16.71
CA ARG A 2 -20.26 -7.12 16.28
C ARG A 2 -18.88 -7.46 15.73
N GLN A 3 -18.50 -8.74 15.76
CA GLN A 3 -17.17 -9.19 15.36
C GLN A 3 -16.85 -8.87 13.88
N GLY A 4 -17.86 -8.93 13.00
CA GLY A 4 -17.73 -8.53 11.59
C GLY A 4 -17.35 -7.05 11.40
N ASP A 5 -17.92 -6.15 12.20
CA ASP A 5 -17.63 -4.70 12.12
C ASP A 5 -16.16 -4.41 12.46
N LYS A 6 -15.63 -5.09 13.48
CA LYS A 6 -14.24 -4.93 13.90
C LYS A 6 -13.27 -5.36 12.81
N ILE A 7 -13.53 -6.49 12.14
CA ILE A 7 -12.68 -7.02 11.08
C ILE A 7 -12.67 -6.07 9.86
N ALA A 8 -13.84 -5.55 9.48
CA ALA A 8 -13.95 -4.58 8.38
C ALA A 8 -13.19 -3.27 8.69
N LEU A 9 -13.31 -2.77 9.93
CA LEU A 9 -12.65 -1.54 10.36
C LEU A 9 -11.12 -1.73 10.46
N ILE A 10 -10.65 -2.87 10.96
CA ILE A 10 -9.23 -3.23 10.97
C ILE A 10 -8.69 -3.31 9.55
N SER A 11 -9.42 -3.94 8.61
CA SER A 11 -9.00 -4.03 7.21
C SER A 11 -8.88 -2.64 6.56
N LEU A 12 -9.84 -1.76 6.83
CA LEU A 12 -9.83 -0.38 6.33
C LEU A 12 -8.63 0.42 6.83
N VAL A 13 -8.33 0.34 8.13
CA VAL A 13 -7.17 1.04 8.73
C VAL A 13 -5.84 0.40 8.30
N ALA A 14 -5.80 -0.92 8.18
CA ALA A 14 -4.59 -1.64 7.78
C ALA A 14 -4.12 -1.25 6.39
N GLY A 15 -5.01 -1.16 5.40
CA GLY A 15 -4.66 -0.76 4.03
C GLY A 15 -4.02 0.63 3.97
N PHE A 16 -4.62 1.61 4.65
CA PHE A 16 -4.07 2.96 4.75
C PHE A 16 -2.72 2.99 5.47
N THR A 17 -2.61 2.28 6.60
CA THR A 17 -1.39 2.25 7.40
C THR A 17 -0.22 1.64 6.63
N VAL A 18 -0.45 0.52 5.94
CA VAL A 18 0.56 -0.14 5.09
C VAL A 18 1.00 0.79 3.97
N TRP A 19 0.06 1.49 3.32
CA TRP A 19 0.38 2.45 2.27
C TRP A 19 1.23 3.61 2.81
N SER A 20 0.87 4.20 3.95
CA SER A 20 1.63 5.30 4.56
C SER A 20 3.04 4.87 4.97
N VAL A 21 3.19 3.69 5.59
CA VAL A 21 4.51 3.15 5.96
C VAL A 21 5.35 2.88 4.71
N GLY A 22 4.75 2.27 3.69
CA GLY A 22 5.40 2.04 2.41
C GLY A 22 5.87 3.33 1.75
N PHE A 23 5.07 4.39 1.84
CA PHE A 23 5.44 5.71 1.34
C PHE A 23 6.66 6.29 2.03
N VAL A 24 6.67 6.32 3.36
CA VAL A 24 7.81 6.84 4.12
C VAL A 24 9.06 6.00 3.84
N ALA A 25 8.92 4.67 3.79
CA ALA A 25 10.02 3.75 3.55
C ALA A 25 10.63 3.91 2.15
N LEU A 26 9.81 3.92 1.09
CA LEU A 26 10.29 4.07 -0.28
C LEU A 26 10.91 5.45 -0.52
N TYR A 27 10.31 6.50 0.03
CA TYR A 27 10.86 7.85 -0.06
C TYR A 27 12.19 7.98 0.68
N GLY A 28 12.28 7.44 1.91
CA GLY A 28 13.52 7.42 2.67
C GLY A 28 14.63 6.59 1.98
N LEU A 29 14.27 5.44 1.43
CA LEU A 29 15.21 4.59 0.68
C LEU A 29 15.74 5.31 -0.57
N GLN A 30 14.90 6.09 -1.24
CA GLN A 30 15.32 6.91 -2.37
C GLN A 30 16.30 8.01 -1.96
N ALA A 31 16.01 8.74 -0.87
CA ALA A 31 16.91 9.76 -0.35
C ALA A 31 18.27 9.18 0.08
N LEU A 32 18.27 8.03 0.75
CA LEU A 32 19.47 7.31 1.15
C LEU A 32 20.28 6.84 -0.08
N GLY A 33 19.62 6.28 -1.08
CA GLY A 33 20.27 5.83 -2.30
C GLY A 33 20.98 6.95 -3.07
N CYS A 34 20.38 8.14 -3.14
CA CYS A 34 21.03 9.31 -3.74
C CYS A 34 22.16 9.85 -2.86
N ALA A 35 22.01 9.91 -1.53
CA ALA A 35 23.03 10.45 -0.63
C ALA A 35 24.29 9.58 -0.54
N TYR A 36 24.14 8.24 -0.59
CA TYR A 36 25.26 7.31 -0.47
C TYR A 36 25.75 6.75 -1.82
N GLY A 37 25.11 7.09 -2.94
CA GLY A 37 25.57 6.74 -4.29
C GLY A 37 25.63 5.24 -4.61
N TRP A 38 24.68 4.45 -4.09
CA TRP A 38 24.75 2.99 -4.24
C TRP A 38 24.48 2.54 -5.69
N PRO A 39 25.33 1.67 -6.28
CA PRO A 39 25.15 1.22 -7.66
C PRO A 39 23.90 0.33 -7.85
N THR A 40 23.45 -0.36 -6.80
CA THR A 40 22.28 -1.25 -6.83
C THR A 40 21.00 -0.62 -6.30
N HIS A 41 21.02 0.68 -5.95
CA HIS A 41 19.89 1.42 -5.38
C HIS A 41 18.58 1.21 -6.13
N ARG A 42 18.63 1.31 -7.47
CA ARG A 42 17.44 1.18 -8.32
C ARG A 42 16.80 -0.20 -8.21
N ALA A 43 17.60 -1.26 -8.16
CA ALA A 43 17.10 -2.63 -8.00
C ALA A 43 16.43 -2.82 -6.64
N VAL A 44 17.02 -2.26 -5.57
CA VAL A 44 16.45 -2.32 -4.22
C VAL A 44 15.13 -1.55 -4.14
N LEU A 45 15.04 -0.37 -4.74
CA LEU A 45 13.78 0.39 -4.83
C LEU A 45 12.68 -0.37 -5.58
N ILE A 46 13.01 -0.95 -6.74
CA ILE A 46 12.05 -1.73 -7.54
C ILE A 46 11.55 -2.94 -6.75
N LEU A 47 12.47 -3.65 -6.06
CA LEU A 47 12.12 -4.80 -5.25
C LEU A 47 11.25 -4.40 -4.06
N ALA A 48 11.62 -3.36 -3.32
CA ALA A 48 10.83 -2.83 -2.20
C ALA A 48 9.44 -2.37 -2.64
N TYR A 49 9.35 -1.69 -3.80
CA TYR A 49 8.09 -1.29 -4.40
C TYR A 49 7.24 -2.51 -4.79
N GLY A 50 7.83 -3.53 -5.41
CA GLY A 50 7.15 -4.77 -5.75
C GLY A 50 6.58 -5.49 -4.53
N ILE A 51 7.35 -5.56 -3.43
CA ILE A 51 6.88 -6.10 -2.15
C ILE A 51 5.71 -5.29 -1.61
N LEU A 52 5.81 -3.95 -1.60
CA LEU A 52 4.73 -3.10 -1.09
C LEU A 52 3.44 -3.29 -1.90
N VAL A 53 3.53 -3.33 -3.23
CA VAL A 53 2.39 -3.59 -4.10
C VAL A 53 1.80 -4.97 -3.83
N ALA A 54 2.64 -6.00 -3.67
CA ALA A 54 2.16 -7.35 -3.35
C ALA A 54 1.41 -7.38 -2.01
N VAL A 55 1.93 -6.71 -0.97
CA VAL A 55 1.28 -6.62 0.34
C VAL A 55 -0.05 -5.87 0.25
N LEU A 56 -0.12 -4.79 -0.53
CA LEU A 56 -1.36 -4.04 -0.75
C LEU A 56 -2.37 -4.78 -1.65
N ALA A 57 -1.90 -5.65 -2.54
CA ALA A 57 -2.75 -6.44 -3.42
C ALA A 57 -3.57 -7.47 -2.65
N VAL A 58 -2.99 -8.10 -1.62
CA VAL A 58 -3.68 -9.12 -0.80
C VAL A 58 -5.05 -8.62 -0.27
N PRO A 59 -5.15 -7.52 0.48
CA PRO A 59 -6.42 -7.01 0.99
C PRO A 59 -7.28 -6.32 -0.07
N ALA A 60 -6.74 -5.99 -1.26
CA ALA A 60 -7.51 -5.44 -2.38
C ALA A 60 -8.23 -6.53 -3.20
N PHE A 61 -7.68 -7.75 -3.26
CA PHE A 61 -8.23 -8.87 -4.02
C PHE A 61 -8.95 -9.91 -3.15
N TRP A 62 -8.67 -9.99 -1.84
CA TRP A 62 -9.42 -10.86 -0.94
C TRP A 62 -10.64 -10.14 -0.35
N PRO A 63 -11.87 -10.45 -0.80
CA PRO A 63 -13.06 -9.88 -0.19
C PRO A 63 -13.20 -10.40 1.25
N LEU A 64 -13.42 -9.48 2.20
CA LEU A 64 -13.84 -9.85 3.55
C LEU A 64 -15.24 -10.46 3.46
N ARG A 65 -15.34 -11.73 3.83
CA ARG A 65 -16.61 -12.45 3.90
C ARG A 65 -17.44 -11.86 5.06
N SER A 66 -18.47 -11.10 4.69
CA SER A 66 -19.39 -10.44 5.62
C SER A 66 -20.63 -11.33 5.81
N ASP A 67 -20.62 -12.18 6.84
CA ASP A 67 -21.76 -13.05 7.18
C ASP A 67 -22.95 -12.29 7.83
N GLY A 68 -23.26 -11.07 7.37
CA GLY A 68 -24.37 -10.29 7.93
C GLY A 68 -24.70 -8.99 7.19
N GLU A 69 -25.99 -8.72 7.03
CA GLU A 69 -26.60 -7.64 6.23
C GLU A 69 -26.23 -6.21 6.71
N ALA A 70 -25.83 -6.05 7.97
CA ALA A 70 -25.49 -4.75 8.57
C ALA A 70 -24.06 -4.25 8.27
N SER A 71 -23.18 -5.08 7.69
CA SER A 71 -21.76 -4.77 7.43
C SER A 71 -21.42 -4.64 5.93
N ALA A 72 -22.42 -4.62 5.06
CA ALA A 72 -22.23 -4.48 3.62
C ALA A 72 -21.58 -3.14 3.23
N THR A 73 -22.02 -2.02 3.84
CA THR A 73 -21.47 -0.69 3.52
C THR A 73 -20.02 -0.53 3.99
N LEU A 74 -19.69 -1.02 5.20
CA LEU A 74 -18.34 -0.95 5.75
C LEU A 74 -17.35 -1.84 5.00
N SER A 75 -17.78 -3.04 4.61
CA SER A 75 -16.95 -3.96 3.82
C SER A 75 -16.71 -3.45 2.41
N VAL A 76 -17.72 -2.84 1.77
CA VAL A 76 -17.58 -2.18 0.47
C VAL A 76 -16.64 -0.96 0.56
N ALA A 77 -16.78 -0.13 1.61
CA ALA A 77 -15.89 1.01 1.84
C ALA A 77 -14.43 0.57 2.03
N ALA A 78 -14.18 -0.48 2.83
CA ALA A 78 -12.84 -1.03 3.02
C ALA A 78 -12.23 -1.56 1.70
N LEU A 79 -13.04 -2.21 0.87
CA LEU A 79 -12.59 -2.78 -0.40
C LEU A 79 -12.23 -1.69 -1.42
N TRP A 80 -13.04 -0.62 -1.50
CA TRP A 80 -12.71 0.54 -2.33
C TRP A 80 -11.53 1.34 -1.78
N ALA A 81 -11.40 1.47 -0.47
CA ALA A 81 -10.24 2.13 0.15
C ALA A 81 -8.93 1.39 -0.16
N ASN A 82 -8.92 0.05 -0.05
CA ASN A 82 -7.75 -0.76 -0.40
C ASN A 82 -7.40 -0.66 -1.89
N ARG A 83 -8.40 -0.62 -2.78
CA ARG A 83 -8.20 -0.38 -4.20
C ARG A 83 -7.65 1.01 -4.50
N ALA A 84 -8.16 2.03 -3.83
CA ALA A 84 -7.68 3.40 -3.95
C ALA A 84 -6.23 3.51 -3.43
N ALA A 85 -5.89 2.86 -2.31
CA ALA A 85 -4.54 2.82 -1.78
C ALA A 85 -3.56 2.13 -2.74
N LEU A 86 -3.97 1.02 -3.37
CA LEU A 86 -3.17 0.35 -4.39
C LEU A 86 -2.98 1.23 -5.63
N GLY A 87 -4.06 1.84 -6.14
CA GLY A 87 -4.00 2.77 -7.27
C GLY A 87 -3.12 3.99 -6.99
N ALA A 88 -3.25 4.59 -5.81
CA ALA A 88 -2.41 5.70 -5.37
C ALA A 88 -0.95 5.27 -5.22
N GLY A 89 -0.68 4.09 -4.65
CA GLY A 89 0.67 3.51 -4.57
C GLY A 89 1.30 3.37 -5.96
N VAL A 90 0.56 2.85 -6.93
CA VAL A 90 1.05 2.75 -8.31
C VAL A 90 1.32 4.13 -8.90
N LEU A 91 0.38 5.06 -8.82
CA LEU A 91 0.54 6.39 -9.41
C LEU A 91 1.67 7.21 -8.78
N VAL A 92 1.88 7.09 -7.47
CA VAL A 92 2.90 7.86 -6.73
C VAL A 92 4.30 7.27 -6.93
N PHE A 93 4.46 5.94 -6.88
CA PHE A 93 5.79 5.32 -6.90
C PHE A 93 6.29 4.94 -8.30
N LEU A 94 5.41 4.85 -9.30
CA LEU A 94 5.81 4.57 -10.68
C LEU A 94 6.73 5.66 -11.27
N PRO A 95 6.44 6.97 -11.18
CA PRO A 95 7.41 7.98 -11.62
C PRO A 95 8.69 7.91 -10.78
N VAL A 96 8.56 7.78 -9.47
CA VAL A 96 9.66 7.75 -8.49
C VAL A 96 10.68 6.62 -8.76
N THR A 97 10.23 5.45 -9.22
CA THR A 97 11.10 4.29 -9.53
C THR A 97 11.77 4.38 -10.91
N PHE A 98 11.19 5.12 -11.85
CA PHE A 98 11.68 5.21 -13.23
C PHE A 98 12.45 6.50 -13.53
N THR A 99 12.11 7.62 -12.90
CA THR A 99 12.73 8.93 -13.17
C THR A 99 13.81 9.32 -12.18
N SER A 100 14.18 8.43 -11.24
CA SER A 100 15.18 8.61 -10.17
C SER A 100 15.94 9.94 -10.26
N THR A 101 15.37 10.98 -9.65
CA THR A 101 15.87 12.36 -9.68
C THR A 101 16.97 12.53 -8.64
N CYS A 102 17.98 11.67 -8.66
CA CYS A 102 19.24 12.05 -8.04
C CYS A 102 19.80 13.18 -8.92
N VAL A 103 19.48 14.42 -8.57
CA VAL A 103 20.04 15.63 -9.19
C VAL A 103 21.46 15.80 -8.70
#